data_AF-A0A2G6G4Y1-F1
#
_entry.id   AF-A0A2G6G4Y1-F1
#
_cell.length_a   1.000
_cell.length_b   1.000
_cell.length_c   1.000
_cell.angle_alpha   90.00
_cell.angle_beta   90.00
_cell.angle_gamma   90.00
#
_symmetry.space_group_name_H-M   'P 1'
#
loop_
_entity.id
_entity.type
_entity.pdbx_description
1 polymer ?
#
loop_
_entity_poly.entity_id
_entity_poly.type
_entity_poly.pdbx_seq_one_letter_code
_entity_poly.pdbx_strand_id
1 'polypeptide(L)'
;MSTRYGRPLLLLSLVALLALMAAGCSNKSMSVSYEEELQKRDQQIAKLEQEAKQSQQALDQSRRDAAAANRRAKAAEDRPAPAAPANVDGDLLPPDARAGECYARVLVPPVYEDTTEKMLVKEASEIIKVEPAEFEWVEERVVVKEASEKLIVVPATYKTVTERLLVKDESTRMVEVPAVYETQTERILVSPAREYWKKGRGPIEKMNGSTGEIMCLVKEPAVYKDVTKKILKTPATTREEVIPAEYETVTRTVLDQPAYTRTETIPAEYGTVKVRRLVKPAREIRTPVEAEYRTVAKRVMVEPSYMEWRPILCETNIDQTTIMGIQKALKAKGFDPGTIDGIYGKNTRTAVTAFQKSKNLAIGSLTIETVKALGLEL
;
A
#
# COMPACT_ATOMS: atom_id res chain seq x y z
N MET A 1 20.84 59.70 3.41
CA MET A 1 20.31 59.68 2.03
C MET A 1 21.30 58.95 1.13
N SER A 2 20.98 57.72 0.73
CA SER A 2 21.29 57.17 -0.60
C SER A 2 20.68 55.77 -0.73
N THR A 3 19.97 55.60 -1.81
CA THR A 3 19.00 54.53 -2.08
C THR A 3 19.49 53.59 -3.17
N ARG A 4 19.25 52.30 -2.91
CA ARG A 4 18.73 51.23 -3.79
C ARG A 4 19.56 50.72 -4.98
N TYR A 5 20.11 49.54 -4.70
CA TYR A 5 20.27 48.32 -5.50
C TYR A 5 19.40 48.16 -6.77
N GLY A 6 20.06 47.66 -7.81
CA GLY A 6 19.52 47.32 -9.12
C GLY A 6 18.89 45.92 -9.23
N ARG A 7 18.13 45.76 -10.32
CA ARG A 7 17.50 44.52 -10.84
C ARG A 7 18.23 44.07 -12.12
N PRO A 8 18.21 42.78 -12.45
CA PRO A 8 18.14 42.31 -13.83
C PRO A 8 16.86 41.46 -14.05
N LEU A 9 16.03 41.78 -15.06
CA LEU A 9 16.01 41.25 -16.44
C LEU A 9 15.52 39.79 -16.54
N LEU A 10 14.26 39.63 -16.98
CA LEU A 10 13.60 38.39 -17.38
C LEU A 10 13.32 38.47 -18.89
N LEU A 11 13.80 37.49 -19.65
CA LEU A 11 13.57 37.32 -21.08
C LEU A 11 12.68 36.08 -21.35
N LEU A 12 11.63 36.33 -22.12
CA LEU A 12 10.73 35.52 -22.93
C LEU A 12 11.09 34.05 -23.27
N SER A 13 10.06 33.18 -23.27
CA SER A 13 9.88 32.17 -24.33
C SER A 13 8.42 31.78 -24.56
N LEU A 14 7.96 31.93 -25.81
CA LEU A 14 6.69 31.48 -26.39
C LEU A 14 6.54 29.95 -26.39
N VAL A 15 5.32 29.43 -26.19
CA VAL A 15 4.83 28.19 -26.82
C VAL A 15 3.36 28.37 -27.21
N ALA A 16 3.08 28.27 -28.51
CA ALA A 16 1.74 28.17 -29.08
C ALA A 16 1.42 26.68 -29.35
N LEU A 17 0.18 26.25 -29.10
CA LEU A 17 -0.29 24.92 -29.48
C LEU A 17 -1.70 25.00 -30.08
N LEU A 18 -1.78 24.52 -31.33
CA LEU A 18 -2.96 24.43 -32.19
C LEU A 18 -4.01 23.48 -31.63
N ALA A 19 -5.28 23.86 -31.75
CA ALA A 19 -6.44 22.99 -31.60
C ALA A 19 -6.88 22.45 -32.97
N LEU A 20 -7.01 21.12 -33.08
CA LEU A 20 -7.60 20.43 -34.24
C LEU A 20 -8.82 19.63 -33.73
N MET A 21 -9.99 19.98 -34.25
CA MET A 21 -11.25 19.29 -34.04
C MET A 21 -11.30 17.99 -34.84
N ALA A 22 -11.71 16.89 -34.21
CA ALA A 22 -12.25 15.72 -34.89
C ALA A 22 -13.47 15.22 -34.11
N ALA A 23 -14.65 15.40 -34.71
CA ALA A 23 -15.90 14.83 -34.23
C ALA A 23 -16.02 13.40 -34.78
N GLY A 24 -16.12 12.41 -33.88
CA GLY A 24 -16.44 11.02 -34.20
C GLY A 24 -17.57 10.54 -33.28
N CYS A 25 -18.69 10.14 -33.86
CA CYS A 25 -19.87 9.62 -33.14
C CYS A 25 -19.49 8.37 -32.33
N SER A 26 -19.72 8.42 -31.01
CA SER A 26 -19.50 7.30 -30.09
C SER A 26 -20.82 6.79 -29.50
N ASN A 27 -20.80 5.49 -29.18
CA ASN A 27 -21.89 4.66 -28.72
C ASN A 27 -22.50 5.18 -27.40
N LYS A 28 -23.71 5.74 -27.47
CA LYS A 28 -24.30 6.67 -26.48
C LYS A 28 -24.74 6.04 -25.15
N SER A 29 -24.72 4.71 -25.00
CA SER A 29 -25.17 4.05 -23.77
C SER A 29 -24.04 3.70 -22.79
N MET A 30 -22.80 3.60 -23.25
CA MET A 30 -21.66 3.25 -22.39
C MET A 30 -20.89 4.49 -21.92
N SER A 31 -20.84 5.56 -22.73
CA SER A 31 -20.13 6.81 -22.41
C SER A 31 -20.78 7.62 -21.28
N VAL A 32 -22.11 7.57 -21.16
CA VAL A 32 -22.87 8.36 -20.15
C VAL A 32 -22.59 7.89 -18.72
N SER A 33 -22.32 6.60 -18.51
CA SER A 33 -21.99 6.06 -17.19
C SER A 33 -20.59 6.45 -16.69
N TYR A 34 -19.61 6.51 -17.59
CA TYR A 34 -18.24 6.91 -17.26
C TYR A 34 -18.11 8.42 -17.05
N GLU A 35 -18.86 9.24 -17.79
CA GLU A 35 -18.87 10.70 -17.63
C GLU A 35 -19.42 11.12 -16.25
N GLU A 36 -20.44 10.44 -15.73
CA GLU A 36 -21.00 10.74 -14.41
C GLU A 36 -20.03 10.35 -13.26
N GLU A 37 -19.30 9.24 -13.41
CA GLU A 37 -18.25 8.84 -12.45
C GLU A 37 -17.05 9.78 -12.47
N LEU A 38 -16.64 10.26 -13.65
CA LEU A 38 -15.59 11.26 -13.80
C LEU A 38 -15.98 12.59 -13.13
N GLN A 39 -17.21 13.06 -13.34
CA GLN A 39 -17.69 14.27 -12.67
C GLN A 39 -17.72 14.14 -11.14
N LYS A 40 -18.12 12.98 -10.60
CA LYS A 40 -18.08 12.72 -9.15
C LYS A 40 -16.64 12.70 -8.62
N ARG A 41 -15.71 12.12 -9.35
CA ARG A 41 -14.28 12.12 -8.99
C ARG A 41 -13.68 13.52 -9.03
N ASP A 42 -14.00 14.33 -10.04
CA ASP A 42 -13.53 15.70 -10.15
C ASP A 42 -14.06 16.59 -9.01
N GLN A 43 -15.34 16.42 -8.64
CA GLN A 43 -15.91 17.09 -7.46
C GLN A 43 -15.21 16.66 -6.16
N GLN A 44 -14.86 15.38 -6.05
CA GLN A 44 -14.15 14.86 -4.89
C GLN A 44 -12.70 15.38 -4.81
N ILE A 45 -12.00 15.49 -5.95
CA ILE A 45 -10.66 16.08 -6.01
C ILE A 45 -10.71 17.57 -5.62
N ALA A 46 -11.66 18.34 -6.17
CA ALA A 46 -11.82 19.75 -5.83
C ALA A 46 -12.09 19.97 -4.33
N LYS A 47 -12.86 19.07 -3.71
CA LYS A 47 -13.10 19.08 -2.26
C LYS A 47 -11.83 18.80 -1.47
N LEU A 48 -11.08 17.77 -1.83
CA LEU A 48 -9.81 17.42 -1.17
C LEU A 48 -8.76 18.53 -1.32
N GLU A 49 -8.72 19.21 -2.48
CA GLU A 49 -7.84 20.36 -2.69
C GLU A 49 -8.20 21.55 -1.79
N GLN A 50 -9.49 21.80 -1.55
CA GLN A 50 -9.92 22.83 -0.60
C GLN A 50 -9.53 22.47 0.84
N GLU A 51 -9.74 21.22 1.26
CA GLU A 51 -9.37 20.75 2.60
C GLU A 51 -7.85 20.83 2.81
N ALA A 52 -7.05 20.47 1.80
CA ALA A 52 -5.60 20.60 1.83
C ALA A 52 -5.15 22.07 1.97
N LYS A 53 -5.78 23.00 1.24
CA LYS A 53 -5.48 24.44 1.36
C LYS A 53 -5.81 24.97 2.76
N GLN A 54 -6.93 24.57 3.33
CA GLN A 54 -7.32 24.96 4.70
C GLN A 54 -6.34 24.42 5.74
N SER A 55 -5.94 23.15 5.60
CA SER A 55 -4.94 22.52 6.48
C SER A 55 -3.60 23.25 6.44
N GLN A 56 -3.14 23.60 5.23
CA GLN A 56 -1.87 24.33 5.06
C GLN A 56 -1.91 25.72 5.70
N GLN A 57 -3.04 26.44 5.57
CA GLN A 57 -3.22 27.74 6.20
C GLN A 57 -3.20 27.67 7.73
N ALA A 58 -3.80 26.63 8.32
CA ALA A 58 -3.78 26.40 9.77
C ALA A 58 -2.36 26.12 10.30
N LEU A 59 -1.55 25.35 9.56
CA LEU A 59 -0.15 25.09 9.91
C LEU A 59 0.68 26.38 9.89
N ASP A 60 0.49 27.23 8.87
CA ASP A 60 1.21 28.49 8.75
C ASP A 60 0.85 29.46 9.88
N GLN A 61 -0.42 29.48 10.32
CA GLN A 61 -0.85 30.27 11.47
C GLN A 61 -0.22 29.76 12.77
N SER A 62 -0.25 28.45 13.03
CA SER A 62 0.38 27.84 14.20
C SER A 62 1.87 28.15 14.29
N ARG A 63 2.59 28.10 13.16
CA ARG A 63 4.02 28.48 13.08
C ARG A 63 4.26 29.94 13.46
N ARG A 64 3.39 30.86 13.02
CA ARG A 64 3.50 32.29 13.37
C ARG A 64 3.26 32.52 14.86
N ASP A 65 2.28 31.85 15.44
CA ASP A 65 1.97 31.97 16.86
C ASP A 65 3.10 31.43 17.75
N ALA A 66 3.68 30.28 17.37
CA ALA A 66 4.86 29.74 18.04
C ALA A 66 6.06 30.69 17.95
N ALA A 67 6.30 31.30 16.78
CA ALA A 67 7.37 32.29 16.63
C ALA A 67 7.13 33.54 17.49
N ALA A 68 5.88 34.00 17.63
CA ALA A 68 5.52 35.12 18.48
C ALA A 68 5.69 34.79 19.98
N ALA A 69 5.31 33.58 20.40
CA ALA A 69 5.51 33.10 21.76
C ALA A 69 7.00 33.04 22.13
N ASN A 70 7.85 32.50 21.25
CA ASN A 70 9.30 32.46 21.46
C ASN A 70 9.92 33.85 21.57
N ARG A 71 9.46 34.82 20.76
CA ARG A 71 9.91 36.22 20.88
C ARG A 71 9.53 36.84 22.22
N ARG A 72 8.33 36.56 22.74
CA ARG A 72 7.88 37.02 24.07
C ARG A 72 8.68 36.40 25.20
N ALA A 73 9.00 35.10 25.10
CA ALA A 73 9.83 34.41 26.08
C ALA A 73 11.24 35.00 26.13
N LYS A 74 11.87 35.21 24.96
CA LYS A 74 13.20 35.83 24.87
C LYS A 74 13.21 37.27 25.42
N ALA A 75 12.16 38.05 25.14
CA ALA A 75 12.02 39.40 25.70
C ALA A 75 11.77 39.41 27.22
N ALA A 76 11.28 38.32 27.81
CA ALA A 76 11.15 38.17 29.25
C ALA A 76 12.49 37.79 29.92
N GLU A 77 13.32 37.00 29.25
CA GLU A 77 14.68 36.67 29.69
C GLU A 77 15.62 37.90 29.66
N ASP A 78 15.52 38.75 28.65
CA ASP A 78 16.32 39.98 28.52
C ASP A 78 15.83 41.13 29.42
N ARG A 79 14.74 40.93 30.17
CA ARG A 79 14.21 41.96 31.08
C ARG A 79 14.99 41.89 32.40
N PRO A 80 15.72 42.95 32.81
CA PRO A 80 16.39 42.95 34.10
C PRO A 80 15.33 42.71 35.19
N ALA A 81 15.62 41.79 36.12
CA ALA A 81 14.72 41.46 37.22
C ALA A 81 14.26 42.76 37.90
N PRO A 82 12.95 42.94 38.18
CA PRO A 82 12.53 44.07 38.99
C PRO A 82 13.29 43.98 40.31
N ALA A 83 14.06 45.02 40.64
CA ALA A 83 14.72 45.13 41.93
C ALA A 83 13.66 44.81 42.99
N ALA A 84 13.92 43.79 43.81
CA ALA A 84 13.05 43.45 44.93
C ALA A 84 12.75 44.74 45.71
N PRO A 85 11.51 44.96 46.18
CA PRO A 85 11.25 46.09 47.06
C PRO A 85 12.20 45.97 48.23
N ALA A 86 13.14 46.91 48.35
CA ALA A 86 14.02 46.98 49.50
C ALA A 86 13.13 47.03 50.74
N ASN A 87 13.29 46.08 51.66
CA ASN A 87 12.75 46.20 53.00
C ASN A 87 13.45 47.41 53.64
N VAL A 88 12.81 48.57 53.58
CA VAL A 88 13.42 49.86 53.93
C VAL A 88 13.67 49.98 55.44
N ASP A 89 13.09 49.10 56.26
CA ASP A 89 13.12 49.22 57.72
C ASP A 89 14.30 48.48 58.38
N GLY A 90 14.98 47.56 57.67
CA GLY A 90 16.12 46.80 58.19
C GLY A 90 17.50 47.33 57.81
N ASP A 91 17.58 48.26 56.86
CA ASP A 91 18.83 48.64 56.16
C ASP A 91 19.41 50.00 56.61
N LEU A 92 18.71 50.68 57.52
CA LEU A 92 19.10 52.01 58.01
C LEU A 92 20.16 51.96 59.11
N LEU A 93 20.34 50.83 59.78
CA LEU A 93 21.28 50.66 60.89
C LEU A 93 22.31 49.57 60.57
N PRO A 94 23.56 49.71 61.02
CA PRO A 94 24.59 48.69 60.86
C PRO A 94 24.18 47.38 61.54
N PRO A 95 24.21 46.23 60.83
CA PRO A 95 24.03 44.93 61.45
C PRO A 95 25.19 44.67 62.43
N ASP A 96 24.88 44.10 63.60
CA ASP A 96 25.85 43.71 64.63
C ASP A 96 26.71 44.84 65.24
N ALA A 97 26.14 46.03 65.40
CA ALA A 97 26.83 47.17 66.02
C ALA A 97 27.27 46.90 67.47
N ARG A 98 28.57 47.01 67.74
CA ARG A 98 29.14 46.90 69.09
C ARG A 98 29.34 48.27 69.74
N ALA A 99 29.14 48.35 71.05
CA ALA A 99 29.37 49.57 71.82
C ALA A 99 30.84 50.01 71.70
N GLY A 100 31.05 51.28 71.33
CA GLY A 100 32.39 51.85 71.14
C GLY A 100 32.97 51.67 69.73
N GLU A 101 32.27 51.00 68.81
CA GLU A 101 32.68 50.91 67.40
C GLU A 101 31.82 51.83 66.51
N CYS A 102 32.44 52.37 65.48
CA CYS A 102 31.80 53.28 64.53
C CYS A 102 31.67 52.59 63.19
N TYR A 103 30.54 52.78 62.53
CA TYR A 103 30.22 52.13 61.27
C TYR A 103 29.87 53.18 60.22
N ALA A 104 30.30 52.97 58.99
CA ALA A 104 29.88 53.78 57.85
C ALA A 104 29.46 52.88 56.70
N ARG A 105 28.48 53.35 55.94
CA ARG A 105 28.04 52.69 54.72
C ARG A 105 29.04 52.99 53.61
N VAL A 106 29.82 51.99 53.22
CA VAL A 106 30.92 52.07 52.26
C VAL A 106 30.59 51.27 50.99
N LEU A 107 31.14 51.69 49.86
CA LEU A 107 30.98 51.03 48.57
C LEU A 107 32.00 49.88 48.45
N VAL A 108 31.53 48.65 48.51
CA VAL A 108 32.35 47.46 48.21
C VAL A 108 32.51 47.37 46.69
N PRO A 109 33.75 47.28 46.16
CA PRO A 109 33.98 47.21 44.71
C PRO A 109 33.44 45.91 44.10
N PRO A 110 33.12 45.89 42.79
CA PRO A 110 32.63 44.69 42.13
C PRO A 110 33.73 43.63 42.01
N VAL A 111 33.33 42.36 42.06
CA VAL A 111 34.25 41.22 41.86
C VAL A 111 34.16 40.75 40.42
N TYR A 112 35.33 40.54 39.81
CA TYR A 112 35.47 40.03 38.46
C TYR A 112 36.17 38.68 38.46
N GLU A 113 35.70 37.77 37.63
CA GLU A 113 36.33 36.46 37.40
C GLU A 113 36.65 36.31 35.91
N ASP A 114 37.81 35.74 35.61
CA ASP A 114 38.22 35.44 34.23
C ASP A 114 37.70 34.05 33.85
N THR A 115 36.65 33.99 33.02
CA THR A 115 36.05 32.76 32.53
C THR A 115 36.44 32.51 31.08
N THR A 116 36.62 31.25 30.70
CA THR A 116 36.82 30.85 29.30
C THR A 116 35.51 30.44 28.66
N GLU A 117 35.14 31.10 27.57
CA GLU A 117 33.97 30.75 26.75
C GLU A 117 34.43 30.12 25.44
N LYS A 118 33.87 28.96 25.09
CA LYS A 118 34.11 28.32 23.79
C LYS A 118 33.25 29.00 22.75
N MET A 119 33.89 29.78 21.88
CA MET A 119 33.24 30.41 20.74
C MET A 119 33.39 29.56 19.49
N LEU A 120 32.27 29.33 18.79
CA LEU A 120 32.25 28.71 17.48
C LEU A 120 32.93 29.64 16.45
N VAL A 121 34.02 29.17 15.85
CA VAL A 121 34.75 29.89 14.80
C VAL A 121 34.24 29.48 13.43
N LYS A 122 34.05 28.17 13.28
CA LYS A 122 33.59 27.57 12.02
C LYS A 122 32.59 26.47 12.35
N GLU A 123 31.42 26.58 11.74
CA GLU A 123 30.38 25.57 11.87
C GLU A 123 30.83 24.25 11.25
N ALA A 124 30.29 23.14 11.76
CA ALA A 124 30.47 21.84 11.12
C ALA A 124 29.88 21.92 9.71
N SER A 125 30.59 21.36 8.73
CA SER A 125 30.18 21.38 7.34
C SER A 125 30.37 20.03 6.69
N GLU A 126 29.69 19.81 5.56
CA GLU A 126 29.86 18.60 4.77
C GLU A 126 30.58 18.94 3.48
N ILE A 127 31.67 18.23 3.19
CA ILE A 127 32.26 18.25 1.86
C ILE A 127 31.49 17.24 1.02
N ILE A 128 30.79 17.74 0.00
CA ILE A 128 30.04 16.91 -0.95
C ILE A 128 30.92 16.66 -2.17
N LYS A 129 31.29 15.40 -2.38
CA LYS A 129 31.95 14.94 -3.60
C LYS A 129 30.96 14.15 -4.44
N VAL A 130 30.68 14.62 -5.64
CA VAL A 130 29.79 13.93 -6.59
C VAL A 130 30.62 12.96 -7.42
N GLU A 131 30.32 11.67 -7.31
CA GLU A 131 30.82 10.66 -8.25
C GLU A 131 29.80 10.51 -9.38
N PRO A 132 30.18 10.76 -10.64
CA PRO A 132 29.26 10.72 -11.76
C PRO A 132 28.80 9.29 -12.06
N ALA A 133 27.66 9.18 -12.74
CA ALA A 133 27.14 7.89 -13.19
C ALA A 133 28.06 7.24 -14.23
N GLU A 134 28.30 5.93 -14.08
CA GLU A 134 29.03 5.12 -15.04
C GLU A 134 28.05 4.42 -15.99
N PHE A 135 28.35 4.46 -17.27
CA PHE A 135 27.53 3.87 -18.32
C PHE A 135 28.34 2.94 -19.19
N GLU A 136 27.70 1.86 -19.62
CA GLU A 136 28.28 0.87 -20.51
C GLU A 136 27.37 0.67 -21.72
N TRP A 137 27.97 0.44 -22.88
CA TRP A 137 27.23 0.10 -24.09
C TRP A 137 26.93 -1.39 -24.10
N VAL A 138 25.65 -1.75 -24.04
CA VAL A 138 25.20 -3.14 -24.10
C VAL A 138 24.40 -3.34 -25.38
N GLU A 139 24.68 -4.44 -26.07
CA GLU A 139 23.90 -4.84 -27.24
C GLU A 139 22.59 -5.49 -26.79
N GLU A 140 21.48 -4.83 -27.10
CA GLU A 140 20.14 -5.31 -26.82
C GLU A 140 19.47 -5.75 -28.11
N ARG A 141 18.88 -6.94 -28.10
CA ARG A 141 18.14 -7.47 -29.24
C ARG A 141 16.75 -6.84 -29.24
N VAL A 142 16.49 -5.98 -30.21
CA VAL A 142 15.19 -5.34 -30.40
C VAL A 142 14.49 -5.94 -31.62
N VAL A 143 13.16 -6.02 -31.57
CA VAL A 143 12.35 -6.40 -32.74
C VAL A 143 12.41 -5.24 -33.71
N VAL A 144 13.03 -5.45 -34.87
CA VAL A 144 13.09 -4.45 -35.95
C VAL A 144 11.81 -4.53 -36.78
N LYS A 145 11.25 -5.74 -36.91
CA LYS A 145 10.01 -5.97 -37.63
C LYS A 145 9.23 -7.08 -36.95
N GLU A 146 7.97 -6.80 -36.60
CA GLU A 146 7.11 -7.77 -35.94
C GLU A 146 6.77 -8.94 -36.86
N ALA A 147 6.44 -10.09 -36.27
CA ALA A 147 5.98 -11.25 -37.03
C ALA A 147 4.66 -10.89 -37.72
N SER A 148 4.53 -11.27 -38.99
CA SER A 148 3.35 -10.96 -39.78
C SER A 148 2.72 -12.23 -40.35
N GLU A 149 1.41 -12.23 -40.49
CA GLU A 149 0.64 -13.36 -40.99
C GLU A 149 0.26 -13.17 -42.45
N LYS A 150 0.58 -14.17 -43.29
CA LYS A 150 0.18 -14.21 -44.69
C LYS A 150 -0.97 -15.21 -44.86
N LEU A 151 -2.15 -14.71 -45.23
CA LEU A 151 -3.29 -15.55 -45.54
C LEU A 151 -3.18 -16.09 -46.97
N ILE A 152 -3.13 -17.41 -47.11
CA ILE A 152 -3.17 -18.09 -48.41
C ILE A 152 -4.57 -18.68 -48.57
N VAL A 153 -5.28 -18.22 -49.59
CA VAL A 153 -6.62 -18.72 -49.93
C VAL A 153 -6.47 -20.04 -50.67
N VAL A 154 -6.91 -21.14 -50.06
CA VAL A 154 -7.01 -22.44 -50.71
C VAL A 154 -8.37 -22.51 -51.40
N PRO A 155 -8.42 -22.68 -52.73
CA PRO A 155 -9.69 -22.68 -53.47
C PRO A 155 -10.56 -23.88 -53.09
N ALA A 156 -11.87 -23.70 -53.21
CA ALA A 156 -12.84 -24.76 -52.95
C ALA A 156 -12.68 -25.91 -53.95
N THR A 157 -12.88 -27.14 -53.48
CA THR A 157 -12.91 -28.33 -54.33
C THR A 157 -14.33 -28.83 -54.51
N TYR A 158 -14.61 -29.41 -55.67
CA TYR A 158 -15.91 -29.92 -56.05
C TYR A 158 -15.80 -31.40 -56.42
N LYS A 159 -16.82 -32.19 -56.07
CA LYS A 159 -16.94 -33.58 -56.52
C LYS A 159 -18.30 -33.82 -57.17
N THR A 160 -18.31 -34.70 -58.16
CA THR A 160 -19.54 -35.09 -58.84
C THR A 160 -20.16 -36.27 -58.11
N VAL A 161 -21.40 -36.13 -57.66
CA VAL A 161 -22.15 -37.20 -56.99
C VAL A 161 -23.25 -37.67 -57.93
N THR A 162 -23.36 -38.99 -58.09
CA THR A 162 -24.43 -39.66 -58.84
C THR A 162 -25.55 -40.06 -57.90
N GLU A 163 -26.76 -39.57 -58.16
CA GLU A 163 -27.97 -39.92 -57.41
C GLU A 163 -28.96 -40.63 -58.33
N ARG A 164 -29.56 -41.73 -57.87
CA ARG A 164 -30.57 -42.49 -58.61
C ARG A 164 -31.95 -41.95 -58.24
N LEU A 165 -32.62 -41.27 -59.16
CA LEU A 165 -34.01 -40.86 -58.99
C LEU A 165 -34.94 -41.99 -59.43
N LEU A 166 -35.89 -42.34 -58.56
CA LEU A 166 -37.00 -43.25 -58.87
C LEU A 166 -37.93 -42.56 -59.87
N VAL A 167 -37.99 -43.06 -61.10
CA VAL A 167 -38.85 -42.49 -62.16
C VAL A 167 -40.23 -43.12 -62.12
N LYS A 168 -40.32 -44.39 -61.73
CA LYS A 168 -41.59 -45.11 -61.61
C LYS A 168 -41.55 -46.12 -60.46
N ASP A 169 -42.59 -46.11 -59.64
CA ASP A 169 -42.78 -46.96 -58.48
C ASP A 169 -43.15 -48.41 -58.85
N GLU A 170 -42.94 -49.33 -57.92
CA GLU A 170 -43.30 -50.75 -58.08
C GLU A 170 -44.82 -50.94 -57.97
N SER A 171 -45.40 -51.87 -58.75
CA SER A 171 -46.84 -52.15 -58.73
C SER A 171 -47.15 -53.65 -58.79
N THR A 172 -48.27 -54.10 -58.20
CA THR A 172 -48.63 -55.52 -58.08
C THR A 172 -49.88 -55.90 -58.88
N ARG A 173 -49.94 -57.16 -59.34
CA ARG A 173 -51.10 -57.76 -60.03
C ARG A 173 -51.47 -59.11 -59.40
N MET A 174 -52.76 -59.33 -59.17
CA MET A 174 -53.33 -60.55 -58.57
C MET A 174 -53.69 -61.63 -59.60
N VAL A 175 -53.35 -62.90 -59.32
CA VAL A 175 -53.70 -64.09 -60.14
C VAL A 175 -54.35 -65.19 -59.27
N GLU A 176 -55.46 -65.78 -59.72
CA GLU A 176 -56.27 -66.77 -58.96
C GLU A 176 -55.83 -68.23 -59.17
N VAL A 177 -55.77 -69.03 -58.09
CA VAL A 177 -55.44 -70.48 -58.12
C VAL A 177 -56.60 -71.33 -57.56
N PRO A 178 -57.12 -72.34 -58.29
CA PRO A 178 -58.33 -73.10 -57.92
C PRO A 178 -58.12 -74.22 -56.87
N ALA A 179 -59.20 -74.63 -56.21
CA ALA A 179 -59.22 -75.59 -55.09
C ALA A 179 -59.12 -77.08 -55.50
N VAL A 180 -58.58 -77.94 -54.62
CA VAL A 180 -58.31 -79.37 -54.86
C VAL A 180 -59.00 -80.28 -53.83
N TYR A 181 -59.54 -81.44 -54.26
CA TYR A 181 -60.31 -82.39 -53.44
C TYR A 181 -59.74 -83.82 -53.44
N GLU A 182 -59.97 -84.60 -52.37
CA GLU A 182 -59.53 -86.01 -52.20
C GLU A 182 -60.64 -86.89 -51.56
N THR A 183 -60.63 -88.22 -51.78
CA THR A 183 -61.62 -89.18 -51.24
C THR A 183 -60.99 -90.20 -50.29
N GLN A 184 -61.63 -90.46 -49.14
CA GLN A 184 -61.19 -91.45 -48.14
C GLN A 184 -62.30 -92.47 -47.81
N THR A 185 -61.91 -93.72 -47.46
CA THR A 185 -62.82 -94.85 -47.17
C THR A 185 -62.65 -95.32 -45.73
N GLU A 186 -63.73 -95.45 -44.97
CA GLU A 186 -63.74 -95.87 -43.56
C GLU A 186 -64.66 -97.10 -43.34
N ARG A 187 -64.21 -98.07 -42.54
CA ARG A 187 -64.92 -99.34 -42.23
C ARG A 187 -65.63 -99.23 -40.88
N ILE A 188 -66.96 -99.30 -40.89
CA ILE A 188 -67.80 -99.14 -39.68
C ILE A 188 -68.41 -100.50 -39.28
N LEU A 189 -68.32 -100.82 -37.98
CA LEU A 189 -68.91 -102.00 -37.35
C LEU A 189 -70.43 -101.87 -37.30
N VAL A 190 -71.15 -102.78 -37.96
CA VAL A 190 -72.62 -102.70 -38.08
C VAL A 190 -73.33 -103.51 -36.98
N SER A 191 -72.74 -104.64 -36.54
CA SER A 191 -73.23 -105.34 -35.33
C SER A 191 -72.14 -106.20 -34.66
N PRO A 192 -72.08 -106.26 -33.30
CA PRO A 192 -71.09 -107.02 -32.55
C PRO A 192 -71.51 -108.49 -32.26
N ALA A 193 -70.52 -109.36 -32.02
CA ALA A 193 -70.68 -110.80 -31.74
C ALA A 193 -71.40 -111.09 -30.41
N ARG A 194 -72.25 -112.13 -30.34
CA ARG A 194 -72.96 -112.54 -29.11
C ARG A 194 -73.11 -114.06 -28.93
N GLU A 195 -73.29 -114.49 -27.68
CA GLU A 195 -73.41 -115.89 -27.24
C GLU A 195 -74.81 -116.17 -26.67
N TYR A 196 -75.40 -117.33 -26.98
CA TYR A 196 -76.69 -117.76 -26.40
C TYR A 196 -76.82 -119.29 -26.24
N TRP A 197 -77.68 -119.74 -25.30
CA TRP A 197 -77.81 -121.13 -24.86
C TRP A 197 -78.92 -121.92 -25.59
N LYS A 198 -78.67 -123.19 -25.96
CA LYS A 198 -79.61 -124.15 -26.57
C LYS A 198 -79.62 -125.51 -25.83
N LYS A 199 -80.79 -126.10 -25.57
CA LYS A 199 -80.94 -127.41 -24.86
C LYS A 199 -80.57 -128.62 -25.75
N GLY A 200 -79.90 -129.64 -25.22
CA GLY A 200 -79.42 -130.83 -25.95
C GLY A 200 -79.86 -132.20 -25.37
N ARG A 201 -80.06 -133.21 -26.23
CA ARG A 201 -80.53 -134.58 -25.89
C ARG A 201 -79.37 -135.56 -25.70
N GLY A 202 -79.41 -136.39 -24.65
CA GLY A 202 -78.50 -137.52 -24.38
C GLY A 202 -79.25 -138.75 -23.80
N PRO A 203 -78.66 -139.98 -23.80
CA PRO A 203 -79.41 -141.24 -23.96
C PRO A 203 -80.05 -141.90 -22.73
N ILE A 204 -80.10 -141.29 -21.54
CA ILE A 204 -80.62 -141.96 -20.33
C ILE A 204 -81.74 -141.10 -19.73
N GLU A 205 -82.98 -141.58 -19.84
CA GLU A 205 -84.19 -140.88 -19.41
C GLU A 205 -84.46 -141.05 -17.91
N LYS A 206 -84.57 -139.90 -17.22
CA LYS A 206 -85.36 -139.62 -16.02
C LYS A 206 -85.22 -140.59 -14.82
N MET A 207 -84.56 -140.12 -13.77
CA MET A 207 -84.87 -140.45 -12.38
C MET A 207 -85.30 -139.16 -11.67
N ASN A 208 -86.61 -139.09 -11.39
CA ASN A 208 -87.31 -138.25 -10.41
C ASN A 208 -86.63 -136.95 -9.90
N GLY A 209 -87.21 -135.83 -10.33
CA GLY A 209 -87.90 -134.94 -9.37
C GLY A 209 -87.11 -133.91 -8.57
N SER A 210 -85.83 -133.66 -8.84
CA SER A 210 -85.13 -132.44 -8.40
C SER A 210 -83.77 -132.31 -9.12
N THR A 211 -83.54 -131.20 -9.85
CA THR A 211 -82.39 -130.86 -10.74
C THR A 211 -82.31 -131.67 -12.04
N GLY A 212 -82.01 -131.16 -13.25
CA GLY A 212 -81.62 -129.86 -13.80
C GLY A 212 -81.10 -130.16 -15.23
N GLU A 213 -81.78 -129.67 -16.28
CA GLU A 213 -81.52 -130.03 -17.69
C GLU A 213 -80.23 -129.39 -18.25
N ILE A 214 -79.45 -130.17 -19.02
CA ILE A 214 -78.16 -129.78 -19.64
C ILE A 214 -78.38 -128.79 -20.81
N MET A 215 -77.65 -127.66 -20.82
CA MET A 215 -77.67 -126.63 -21.87
C MET A 215 -76.28 -126.44 -22.51
N CYS A 216 -76.22 -126.22 -23.84
CA CYS A 216 -75.00 -125.97 -24.61
C CYS A 216 -74.98 -124.52 -25.16
N LEU A 217 -73.86 -123.79 -25.02
CA LEU A 217 -73.66 -122.40 -25.47
C LEU A 217 -73.01 -122.36 -26.87
N VAL A 218 -73.57 -121.58 -27.81
CA VAL A 218 -73.04 -121.40 -29.19
C VAL A 218 -72.89 -119.89 -29.51
N LYS A 219 -71.87 -119.52 -30.31
CA LYS A 219 -71.38 -118.14 -30.51
C LYS A 219 -71.47 -117.70 -31.99
N GLU A 220 -72.00 -116.51 -32.28
CA GLU A 220 -72.07 -115.89 -33.62
C GLU A 220 -71.11 -114.68 -33.74
N PRO A 221 -70.33 -114.52 -34.84
CA PRO A 221 -69.34 -113.43 -35.01
C PRO A 221 -69.91 -112.13 -35.61
N ALA A 222 -69.15 -111.03 -35.44
CA ALA A 222 -69.50 -109.64 -35.81
C ALA A 222 -69.35 -109.33 -37.32
N VAL A 223 -70.12 -108.36 -37.85
CA VAL A 223 -70.18 -107.98 -39.28
C VAL A 223 -69.87 -106.47 -39.49
N TYR A 224 -69.07 -106.14 -40.51
CA TYR A 224 -68.58 -104.78 -40.86
C TYR A 224 -69.02 -104.32 -42.27
N LYS A 225 -69.07 -102.99 -42.54
CA LYS A 225 -69.36 -102.38 -43.86
C LYS A 225 -68.51 -101.12 -44.13
N ASP A 226 -68.08 -100.88 -45.38
CA ASP A 226 -67.23 -99.74 -45.81
C ASP A 226 -68.04 -98.58 -46.44
N VAL A 227 -67.67 -97.31 -46.16
CA VAL A 227 -68.29 -96.10 -46.73
C VAL A 227 -67.24 -95.05 -47.15
N THR A 228 -67.40 -94.44 -48.34
CA THR A 228 -66.49 -93.41 -48.93
C THR A 228 -67.02 -91.97 -48.78
N LYS A 229 -66.16 -91.01 -48.42
CA LYS A 229 -66.47 -89.55 -48.38
C LYS A 229 -65.39 -88.68 -49.04
N LYS A 230 -65.80 -87.64 -49.79
CA LYS A 230 -64.92 -86.65 -50.46
C LYS A 230 -64.72 -85.40 -49.60
N ILE A 231 -63.48 -84.98 -49.39
CA ILE A 231 -63.10 -83.88 -48.48
C ILE A 231 -62.25 -82.85 -49.24
N LEU A 232 -62.48 -81.56 -48.99
CA LEU A 232 -61.74 -80.42 -49.56
C LEU A 232 -60.34 -80.37 -48.92
N LYS A 233 -59.27 -80.51 -49.71
CA LYS A 233 -57.89 -80.56 -49.20
C LYS A 233 -57.28 -79.16 -49.09
N THR A 234 -57.51 -78.32 -50.09
CA THR A 234 -57.00 -76.93 -50.12
C THR A 234 -58.02 -75.98 -50.78
N PRO A 235 -58.38 -74.85 -50.12
CA PRO A 235 -59.27 -73.85 -50.69
C PRO A 235 -58.57 -73.01 -51.78
N ALA A 236 -59.34 -72.32 -52.62
CA ALA A 236 -58.79 -71.44 -53.67
C ALA A 236 -58.11 -70.20 -53.05
N THR A 237 -56.98 -69.77 -53.61
CA THR A 237 -56.18 -68.63 -53.08
C THR A 237 -55.67 -67.74 -54.23
N THR A 238 -55.51 -66.45 -53.97
CA THR A 238 -54.86 -65.49 -54.88
C THR A 238 -53.38 -65.30 -54.56
N ARG A 239 -52.55 -65.10 -55.60
CA ARG A 239 -51.10 -64.80 -55.49
C ARG A 239 -50.78 -63.49 -56.20
N GLU A 240 -50.03 -62.61 -55.54
CA GLU A 240 -49.53 -61.34 -56.11
C GLU A 240 -48.21 -61.53 -56.87
N GLU A 241 -48.12 -60.96 -58.07
CA GLU A 241 -46.86 -60.77 -58.82
C GLU A 241 -46.48 -59.29 -58.84
N VAL A 242 -45.23 -58.98 -58.46
CA VAL A 242 -44.68 -57.60 -58.34
C VAL A 242 -43.93 -57.21 -59.61
N ILE A 243 -44.26 -56.06 -60.19
CA ILE A 243 -43.54 -55.43 -61.31
C ILE A 243 -42.52 -54.43 -60.73
N PRO A 244 -41.21 -54.57 -61.01
CA PRO A 244 -40.17 -53.79 -60.35
C PRO A 244 -40.12 -52.32 -60.82
N ALA A 245 -39.70 -51.45 -59.90
CA ALA A 245 -39.50 -50.02 -60.12
C ALA A 245 -38.33 -49.68 -61.07
N GLU A 246 -38.45 -48.55 -61.78
CA GLU A 246 -37.44 -48.07 -62.73
C GLU A 246 -36.76 -46.79 -62.21
N TYR A 247 -35.43 -46.72 -62.34
CA TYR A 247 -34.59 -45.64 -61.81
C TYR A 247 -33.69 -45.03 -62.89
N GLU A 248 -33.61 -43.70 -62.94
CA GLU A 248 -32.64 -42.95 -63.75
C GLU A 248 -31.55 -42.34 -62.87
N THR A 249 -30.33 -42.21 -63.40
CA THR A 249 -29.18 -41.61 -62.68
C THR A 249 -28.95 -40.18 -63.14
N VAL A 250 -28.91 -39.23 -62.21
CA VAL A 250 -28.55 -37.83 -62.49
C VAL A 250 -27.25 -37.48 -61.76
N THR A 251 -26.31 -36.85 -62.47
CA THR A 251 -25.05 -36.34 -61.89
C THR A 251 -25.19 -34.88 -61.49
N ARG A 252 -24.82 -34.53 -60.26
CA ARG A 252 -24.69 -33.12 -59.83
C ARG A 252 -23.36 -32.89 -59.14
N THR A 253 -22.70 -31.78 -59.49
CA THR A 253 -21.48 -31.33 -58.83
C THR A 253 -21.83 -30.67 -57.50
N VAL A 254 -21.29 -31.19 -56.41
CA VAL A 254 -21.49 -30.68 -55.06
C VAL A 254 -20.14 -30.21 -54.50
N LEU A 255 -20.17 -29.12 -53.73
CA LEU A 255 -19.02 -28.59 -53.00
C LEU A 255 -18.50 -29.65 -52.03
N ASP A 256 -17.27 -30.11 -52.20
CA ASP A 256 -16.66 -31.14 -51.35
C ASP A 256 -15.97 -30.50 -50.14
N GLN A 257 -15.12 -29.50 -50.40
CA GLN A 257 -14.49 -28.68 -49.37
C GLN A 257 -14.64 -27.19 -49.71
N PRO A 258 -15.19 -26.37 -48.80
CA PRO A 258 -15.28 -24.93 -49.03
C PRO A 258 -13.89 -24.30 -49.05
N ALA A 259 -13.77 -23.16 -49.74
CA ALA A 259 -12.53 -22.39 -49.72
C ALA A 259 -12.23 -21.95 -48.29
N TYR A 260 -10.99 -22.12 -47.85
CA TYR A 260 -10.55 -21.70 -46.54
C TYR A 260 -9.20 -21.00 -46.65
N THR A 261 -8.92 -20.14 -45.69
CA THR A 261 -7.63 -19.45 -45.58
C THR A 261 -6.74 -20.24 -44.63
N ARG A 262 -5.49 -20.51 -45.06
CA ARG A 262 -4.45 -20.99 -44.16
C ARG A 262 -3.43 -19.89 -43.95
N THR A 263 -3.10 -19.64 -42.69
CA THR A 263 -2.11 -18.64 -42.31
C THR A 263 -0.70 -19.23 -42.36
N GLU A 264 0.23 -18.51 -42.99
CA GLU A 264 1.66 -18.75 -42.91
C GLU A 264 2.32 -17.61 -42.12
N THR A 265 3.04 -17.94 -41.04
CA THR A 265 3.68 -16.94 -40.16
C THR A 265 5.06 -16.59 -40.69
N ILE A 266 5.26 -15.31 -41.01
CA ILE A 266 6.57 -14.75 -41.33
C ILE A 266 7.21 -14.30 -40.00
N PRO A 267 8.37 -14.85 -39.60
CA PRO A 267 8.95 -14.59 -38.28
C PRO A 267 9.40 -13.13 -38.13
N ALA A 268 9.40 -12.66 -36.87
CA ALA A 268 9.91 -11.34 -36.53
C ALA A 268 11.41 -11.22 -36.85
N GLU A 269 11.82 -10.09 -37.41
CA GLU A 269 13.22 -9.78 -37.65
C GLU A 269 13.78 -9.03 -36.43
N TYR A 270 14.90 -9.52 -35.90
CA TYR A 270 15.56 -8.92 -34.75
C TYR A 270 16.84 -8.22 -35.18
N GLY A 271 17.03 -7.00 -34.67
CA GLY A 271 18.27 -6.24 -34.80
C GLY A 271 18.93 -6.08 -33.44
N THR A 272 20.22 -5.81 -33.44
CA THR A 272 20.98 -5.46 -32.24
C THR A 272 21.22 -3.96 -32.21
N VAL A 273 20.72 -3.30 -31.16
CA VAL A 273 20.98 -1.88 -30.92
C VAL A 273 21.89 -1.74 -29.72
N LYS A 274 22.90 -0.87 -29.82
CA LYS A 274 23.74 -0.51 -28.68
C LYS A 274 22.98 0.47 -27.81
N VAL A 275 22.57 0.02 -26.63
CA VAL A 275 21.89 0.84 -25.63
C VAL A 275 22.89 1.20 -24.54
N ARG A 276 22.91 2.48 -24.14
CA ARG A 276 23.76 2.96 -23.04
C ARG A 276 23.07 2.61 -21.71
N ARG A 277 23.51 1.52 -21.09
CA ARG A 277 22.98 1.02 -19.82
C ARG A 277 23.69 1.71 -18.66
N LEU A 278 22.91 2.16 -17.66
CA LEU A 278 23.44 2.69 -16.41
C LEU A 278 23.99 1.53 -15.57
N VAL A 279 25.30 1.53 -15.31
CA VAL A 279 25.96 0.48 -14.50
C VAL A 279 26.10 0.92 -13.05
N LYS A 280 26.47 2.19 -12.83
CA LYS A 280 26.51 2.79 -11.49
C LYS A 280 25.80 4.13 -11.49
N PRO A 281 24.80 4.35 -10.62
CA PRO A 281 24.16 5.66 -10.50
C PRO A 281 25.15 6.69 -9.92
N ALA A 282 24.93 7.96 -10.24
CA ALA A 282 25.66 9.04 -9.62
C ALA A 282 25.36 9.06 -8.12
N ARG A 283 26.37 9.30 -7.29
CA ARG A 283 26.22 9.35 -5.84
C ARG A 283 27.01 10.48 -5.22
N GLU A 284 26.47 11.01 -4.13
CA GLU A 284 27.13 12.02 -3.31
C GLU A 284 27.85 11.34 -2.15
N ILE A 285 29.15 11.55 -2.04
CA ILE A 285 29.93 11.19 -0.86
C ILE A 285 30.01 12.42 0.01
N ARG A 286 29.42 12.35 1.21
CA ARG A 286 29.43 13.42 2.21
C ARG A 286 30.49 13.10 3.25
N THR A 287 31.49 13.96 3.36
CA THR A 287 32.52 13.85 4.41
C THR A 287 32.27 14.93 5.46
N PRO A 288 31.95 14.56 6.71
CA PRO A 288 31.74 15.55 7.77
C PRO A 288 33.07 16.20 8.14
N VAL A 289 33.04 17.53 8.25
CA VAL A 289 34.10 18.36 8.79
C VAL A 289 33.58 18.91 10.12
N GLU A 290 34.27 18.56 11.20
CA GLU A 290 33.90 18.96 12.55
C GLU A 290 33.98 20.49 12.74
N ALA A 291 33.17 20.98 13.67
CA ALA A 291 33.17 22.40 14.04
C ALA A 291 34.49 22.81 14.72
N GLU A 292 34.99 23.99 14.37
CA GLU A 292 36.18 24.58 14.97
C GLU A 292 35.79 25.57 16.06
N TYR A 293 36.32 25.38 17.26
CA TYR A 293 36.09 26.26 18.41
C TYR A 293 37.38 26.96 18.81
N ARG A 294 37.25 28.22 19.23
CA ARG A 294 38.32 28.93 19.94
C ARG A 294 37.85 29.27 21.35
N THR A 295 38.74 29.17 22.31
CA THR A 295 38.49 29.63 23.69
C THR A 295 38.87 31.10 23.78
N VAL A 296 37.91 31.94 24.13
CA VAL A 296 38.16 33.37 24.40
C VAL A 296 38.07 33.58 25.91
N ALA A 297 39.08 34.23 26.48
CA ALA A 297 39.06 34.66 27.86
C ALA A 297 38.16 35.90 27.97
N LYS A 298 37.17 35.84 28.86
CA LYS A 298 36.25 36.93 29.15
C LYS A 298 36.26 37.20 30.64
N ARG A 299 36.46 38.47 30.99
CA ARG A 299 36.28 38.95 32.36
C ARG A 299 34.81 39.22 32.60
N VAL A 300 34.20 38.48 33.52
CA VAL A 300 32.78 38.62 33.87
C VAL A 300 32.68 39.19 35.28
N MET A 301 31.77 40.15 35.48
CA MET A 301 31.44 40.66 36.80
C MET A 301 30.55 39.64 37.50
N VAL A 302 31.09 38.95 38.49
CA VAL A 302 30.36 37.93 39.25
C VAL A 302 29.50 38.55 40.36
N GLU A 303 29.99 39.64 40.95
CA GLU A 303 29.26 40.40 41.97
C GLU A 303 29.34 41.91 41.66
N PRO A 304 28.19 42.61 41.61
CA PRO A 304 28.18 44.04 41.42
C PRO A 304 28.67 44.76 42.68
N SER A 305 29.11 46.02 42.53
CA SER A 305 29.41 46.86 43.70
C SER A 305 28.14 47.11 44.50
N TYR A 306 28.22 46.99 45.82
CA TYR A 306 27.10 47.26 46.71
C TYR A 306 27.53 48.09 47.91
N MET A 307 26.55 48.67 48.61
CA MET A 307 26.78 49.44 49.82
C MET A 307 26.69 48.52 51.02
N GLU A 308 27.72 48.52 51.87
CA GLU A 308 27.80 47.67 53.06
C GLU A 308 28.19 48.53 54.27
N TRP A 309 27.64 48.20 55.44
CA TRP A 309 28.12 48.76 56.69
C TRP A 309 29.46 48.11 57.08
N ARG A 310 30.52 48.92 57.21
CA ARG A 310 31.81 48.44 57.72
C ARG A 310 32.29 49.26 58.91
N PRO A 311 33.02 48.63 59.84
CA PRO A 311 33.63 49.36 60.94
C PRO A 311 34.69 50.33 60.40
N ILE A 312 34.64 51.56 60.91
CA ILE A 312 35.55 52.66 60.63
C ILE A 312 36.23 53.12 61.92
N LEU A 313 37.28 53.92 61.77
CA LEU A 313 37.84 54.64 62.91
C LEU A 313 36.80 55.58 63.53
N CYS A 314 36.60 55.46 64.83
CA CYS A 314 35.79 56.40 65.60
C CYS A 314 36.49 57.75 65.77
N GLU A 315 35.71 58.80 66.07
CA GLU A 315 36.22 60.13 66.42
C GLU A 315 37.20 60.08 67.60
N THR A 316 36.99 59.16 68.53
CA THR A 316 37.87 58.91 69.69
C THR A 316 39.22 58.30 69.33
N ASN A 317 39.34 57.69 68.16
CA ASN A 317 40.53 56.97 67.69
C ASN A 317 41.20 57.65 66.49
N ILE A 318 40.63 58.77 66.00
CA ILE A 318 41.17 59.56 64.90
C ILE A 318 41.75 60.87 65.44
N ASP A 319 42.96 60.77 65.99
CA ASP A 319 43.71 61.94 66.43
C ASP A 319 44.73 62.38 65.36
N GLN A 320 45.36 63.55 65.59
CA GLN A 320 46.34 64.10 64.66
C GLN A 320 47.50 63.12 64.43
N THR A 321 47.93 62.37 65.45
CA THR A 321 49.03 61.41 65.33
C THR A 321 48.67 60.22 64.45
N THR A 322 47.45 59.68 64.60
CA THR A 322 46.90 58.62 63.76
C THR A 322 46.78 59.07 62.31
N ILE A 323 46.27 60.27 62.05
CA ILE A 323 46.17 60.81 60.69
C ILE A 323 47.56 61.00 60.08
N MET A 324 48.54 61.50 60.83
CA MET A 324 49.94 61.57 60.34
C MET A 324 50.50 60.19 60.02
N GLY A 325 50.18 59.17 60.83
CA GLY A 325 50.52 57.77 60.55
C GLY A 325 49.92 57.29 59.23
N ILE A 326 48.64 57.56 58.99
CA ILE A 326 47.93 57.24 57.74
C ILE A 326 48.57 57.96 56.55
N GLN A 327 48.82 59.27 56.66
CA GLN A 327 49.46 60.04 55.60
C GLN A 327 50.87 59.51 55.29
N LYS A 328 51.69 59.20 56.30
CA LYS A 328 53.01 58.58 56.12
C LYS A 328 52.90 57.23 55.41
N ALA A 329 51.97 56.37 55.83
CA ALA A 329 51.76 55.05 55.26
C ALA A 329 51.28 55.12 53.81
N LEU A 330 50.35 56.03 53.50
CA LEU A 330 49.90 56.30 52.13
C LEU A 330 51.06 56.73 51.24
N LYS A 331 51.85 57.71 51.69
CA LYS A 331 53.00 58.23 50.96
C LYS A 331 54.04 57.13 50.71
N ALA A 332 54.34 56.32 51.73
CA ALA A 332 55.25 55.19 51.62
C ALA A 332 54.78 54.13 50.61
N LYS A 333 53.47 53.96 50.46
CA LYS A 333 52.85 53.06 49.46
C LYS A 333 52.62 53.72 48.10
N GLY A 334 53.13 54.94 47.88
CA GLY A 334 53.08 55.65 46.61
C GLY A 334 51.79 56.44 46.35
N PHE A 335 50.92 56.58 47.35
CA PHE A 335 49.71 57.40 47.28
C PHE A 335 49.96 58.73 47.97
N ASP A 336 50.07 59.82 47.22
CA ASP A 336 50.43 61.13 47.79
C ASP A 336 49.28 61.75 48.58
N PRO A 337 49.36 61.82 49.94
CA PRO A 337 48.32 62.45 50.75
C PRO A 337 48.43 63.98 50.79
N GLY A 338 49.45 64.57 50.17
CA GLY A 338 49.86 65.96 50.34
C GLY A 338 50.82 66.14 51.52
N THR A 339 50.69 67.29 52.20
CA THR A 339 51.47 67.58 53.41
C THR A 339 51.13 66.58 54.52
N ILE A 340 52.14 66.08 55.23
CA ILE A 340 51.94 65.24 56.42
C ILE A 340 51.76 66.16 57.62
N ASP A 341 50.53 66.62 57.81
CA ASP A 341 50.11 67.61 58.80
C ASP A 341 49.16 67.05 59.87
N GLY A 342 48.69 65.81 59.69
CA GLY A 342 47.69 65.18 60.55
C GLY A 342 46.27 65.68 60.30
N ILE A 343 46.02 66.35 59.17
CA ILE A 343 44.69 66.82 58.77
C ILE A 343 44.14 65.91 57.67
N TYR A 344 42.98 65.29 57.90
CA TYR A 344 42.31 64.43 56.91
C TYR A 344 41.61 65.26 55.82
N GLY A 345 42.40 65.99 55.03
CA GLY A 345 41.95 66.89 53.98
C GLY A 345 41.62 66.20 52.65
N LYS A 346 41.34 67.01 51.63
CA LYS A 346 40.98 66.55 50.27
C LYS A 346 42.05 65.64 49.64
N ASN A 347 43.34 66.01 49.79
CA ASN A 347 44.45 65.26 49.22
C ASN A 347 44.58 63.90 49.90
N THR A 348 44.55 63.87 51.24
CA THR A 348 44.58 62.61 52.00
C THR A 348 43.38 61.72 51.67
N ARG A 349 42.16 62.25 51.54
CA ARG A 349 40.97 61.48 51.14
C ARG A 349 41.09 60.89 49.73
N THR A 350 41.65 61.66 48.80
CA THR A 350 41.93 61.20 47.42
C THR A 350 42.96 60.07 47.44
N ALA A 351 44.03 60.21 48.22
CA ALA A 351 45.06 59.20 48.38
C ALA A 351 44.50 57.90 48.99
N VAL A 352 43.67 58.01 50.04
CA VAL A 352 42.97 56.86 50.63
C VAL A 352 42.07 56.17 49.62
N THR A 353 41.29 56.92 48.85
CA THR A 353 40.39 56.35 47.82
C THR A 353 41.18 55.63 46.73
N ALA A 354 42.31 56.19 46.29
CA ALA A 354 43.20 55.56 45.33
C ALA A 354 43.84 54.28 45.89
N PHE A 355 44.27 54.32 47.16
CA PHE A 355 44.79 53.15 47.86
C PHE A 355 43.74 52.04 47.97
N GLN A 356 42.53 52.37 48.42
CA GLN A 356 41.40 51.43 48.53
C GLN A 356 41.09 50.77 47.18
N LYS A 357 40.99 51.56 46.10
CA LYS A 357 40.80 51.03 44.73
C LYS A 357 41.91 50.08 44.30
N SER A 358 43.18 50.42 44.58
CA SER A 358 44.32 49.60 44.19
C SER A 358 44.38 48.25 44.91
N LYS A 359 43.77 48.17 46.11
CA LYS A 359 43.73 46.98 46.95
C LYS A 359 42.39 46.27 46.94
N ASN A 360 41.46 46.70 46.07
CA ASN A 360 40.09 46.20 46.00
C ASN A 360 39.35 46.23 47.35
N LEU A 361 39.60 47.27 48.16
CA LEU A 361 38.96 47.50 49.45
C LEU A 361 37.72 48.39 49.30
N ALA A 362 36.86 48.38 50.32
CA ALA A 362 35.68 49.24 50.35
C ALA A 362 36.05 50.74 50.33
N ILE A 363 35.29 51.52 49.57
CA ILE A 363 35.56 52.94 49.27
C ILE A 363 34.54 53.82 49.98
N GLY A 364 34.95 55.03 50.37
CA GLY A 364 34.05 56.11 50.82
C GLY A 364 34.28 56.56 52.25
N SER A 365 34.82 55.69 53.10
CA SER A 365 35.25 56.02 54.47
C SER A 365 36.55 55.30 54.81
N LEU A 366 37.23 55.75 55.86
CA LEU A 366 38.43 55.11 56.36
C LEU A 366 38.06 53.90 57.24
N THR A 367 37.86 52.75 56.60
CA THR A 367 37.51 51.50 57.30
C THR A 367 38.68 50.98 58.12
N ILE A 368 38.40 50.21 59.17
CA ILE A 368 39.44 49.53 59.97
C ILE A 368 40.29 48.61 59.08
N GLU A 369 39.67 47.95 58.11
CA GLU A 369 40.35 47.16 57.08
C GLU A 369 41.35 48.00 56.26
N THR A 370 40.99 49.23 55.90
CA THR A 370 41.88 50.15 55.18
C THR A 370 43.08 50.51 56.03
N VAL A 371 42.89 50.79 57.32
CA VAL A 371 43.97 51.13 58.24
C VAL A 371 44.92 49.95 58.47
N LYS A 372 44.37 48.74 58.63
CA LYS A 372 45.16 47.49 58.68
C LYS A 372 45.94 47.24 57.39
N ALA A 373 45.32 47.44 56.22
CA ALA A 373 46.00 47.30 54.93
C ALA A 373 47.11 48.35 54.72
N LEU A 374 47.01 49.51 55.37
CA LEU A 374 48.07 50.50 55.43
C LEU A 374 49.23 50.07 56.36
N GLY A 375 49.04 49.03 57.18
CA GLY A 375 50.05 48.50 58.10
C GLY A 375 50.07 49.24 59.45
N LEU A 376 48.97 49.87 59.82
CA LEU A 376 48.81 50.55 61.10
C LEU A 376 47.98 49.67 62.03
N GLU A 377 48.51 49.40 63.22
CA GLU A 377 47.78 48.77 64.31
C GLU A 377 47.13 49.86 65.16
N LEU A 378 45.88 49.64 65.55
CA LEU A 378 45.02 50.58 66.27
C LEU A 378 44.63 50.01 67.62
#